data_AF-A0A6P0XZL7-F1
#
_entry.id   AF-A0A6P0XZL7-F1
#
_cell.length_a   1.000
_cell.length_b   1.000
_cell.length_c   1.000
_cell.angle_alpha   90.00
_cell.angle_beta   90.00
_cell.angle_gamma   90.00
#
_symmetry.space_group_name_H-M   'P 1'
#
loop_
_entity.id
_entity.type
_entity.pdbx_description
1 polymer ?
#
loop_
_entity_poly.entity_id
_entity_poly.type
_entity_poly.pdbx_seq_one_letter_code
_entity_poly.pdbx_strand_id
1 'polypeptide(L)'
;MLLGGLWHGAGWTYVVWGGLHGVYLCINHGWRKLNIPMPKVLAWVITFVAVIVSWVLFRAQNFQDGLDILQTMAGMNGVVIPGEAKGKLSVLTNFGFQLKSWLDMNYLPEFLGSKILSILALIALTFSVSFLPNTQEILAKLKPTWWWAVWIGVLTSMALLSLNRVSEFLYFQF
;
A
#
# COMPACT_ATOMS: atom_id res chain seq x y z
N MET A 1 -1.44 18.82 6.79
CA MET A 1 -0.91 18.11 5.60
C MET A 1 -1.63 18.53 4.30
N LEU A 2 -2.57 19.48 4.33
CA LEU A 2 -3.27 19.98 3.13
C LEU A 2 -2.34 20.56 2.05
N LEU A 3 -1.34 21.37 2.45
CA LEU A 3 -0.34 21.91 1.51
C LEU A 3 0.46 20.78 0.83
N GLY A 4 0.73 19.68 1.55
CA GLY A 4 1.37 18.50 0.97
C GLY A 4 0.47 17.84 -0.08
N GLY A 5 -0.83 17.74 0.17
CA GLY A 5 -1.80 17.29 -0.83
C GLY A 5 -1.83 18.19 -2.07
N LEU A 6 -1.96 19.50 -1.87
CA LEU A 6 -1.99 20.49 -2.96
C LEU A 6 -0.70 20.51 -3.79
N TRP A 7 0.45 20.14 -3.21
CA TRP A 7 1.70 19.98 -3.95
C TRP A 7 1.67 18.79 -4.91
N HIS A 8 0.93 17.73 -4.59
CA HIS A 8 0.79 16.55 -5.44
C HIS A 8 -0.23 16.73 -6.58
N GLY A 9 -1.21 17.62 -6.43
CA GLY A 9 -2.14 17.95 -7.49
C GLY A 9 -3.28 18.88 -7.06
N ALA A 10 -3.96 19.48 -8.04
CA ALA A 10 -5.03 20.46 -7.82
C ALA A 10 -6.43 19.84 -7.63
N GLY A 11 -6.58 18.52 -7.81
CA GLY A 11 -7.85 17.82 -7.66
C GLY A 11 -8.31 17.68 -6.20
N TRP A 12 -9.63 17.58 -5.99
CA TRP A 12 -10.23 17.37 -4.65
C TRP A 12 -9.73 16.10 -3.95
N THR A 13 -9.39 15.06 -4.71
CA THR A 13 -8.79 13.82 -4.20
C THR A 13 -7.51 14.08 -3.39
N TYR A 14 -6.62 14.96 -3.88
CA TYR A 14 -5.38 15.31 -3.20
C TYR A 14 -5.60 16.20 -1.96
N VAL A 15 -6.59 17.09 -2.02
CA VAL A 15 -6.99 17.91 -0.86
C VAL A 15 -7.51 17.02 0.27
N VAL A 16 -8.43 16.11 -0.04
CA VAL A 16 -9.00 15.18 0.95
C VAL A 16 -7.92 14.24 1.48
N TRP A 17 -7.05 13.71 0.61
CA TRP A 17 -5.90 12.91 1.03
C TRP A 17 -5.00 13.65 2.04
N GLY A 18 -4.60 14.89 1.73
CA GLY A 18 -3.80 15.71 2.62
C GLY A 18 -4.54 16.10 3.91
N GLY A 19 -5.87 16.22 3.83
CA GLY A 19 -6.76 16.44 4.97
C GLY A 19 -6.79 15.24 5.91
N LEU A 20 -7.02 14.03 5.39
CA LEU A 20 -7.05 12.78 6.15
C LEU A 20 -5.75 12.56 6.92
N HIS A 21 -4.59 12.68 6.26
CA HIS A 21 -3.30 12.57 6.95
C HIS A 21 -3.13 13.63 8.05
N GLY A 22 -3.63 14.84 7.82
CA GLY A 22 -3.65 15.88 8.84
C GLY A 22 -4.49 15.48 10.07
N VAL A 23 -5.70 14.98 9.83
CA VAL A 23 -6.61 14.50 10.88
C VAL A 23 -5.99 13.33 11.63
N TYR A 24 -5.42 12.34 10.94
CA TYR A 24 -4.78 11.19 11.58
C TYR A 24 -3.61 11.60 12.48
N LEU A 25 -2.80 12.58 12.04
CA LEU A 25 -1.74 13.12 12.88
C LEU A 25 -2.31 13.84 14.11
N CYS A 26 -3.36 14.65 13.97
CA CYS A 26 -4.01 15.29 15.12
C CYS A 26 -4.54 14.26 16.13
N ILE A 27 -5.21 13.21 15.65
CA ILE A 27 -5.69 12.10 16.49
C ILE A 27 -4.52 11.41 17.19
N ASN A 28 -3.45 11.06 16.47
CA ASN A 28 -2.28 10.41 17.05
C ASN A 28 -1.60 11.29 18.12
N HIS A 29 -1.47 12.60 17.88
CA HIS A 29 -0.93 13.53 18.87
C HIS A 29 -1.83 13.64 20.10
N GLY A 30 -3.16 13.69 19.90
CA GLY A 30 -4.13 13.65 20.99
C GLY A 30 -4.03 12.37 21.81
N TRP A 31 -3.98 11.22 21.15
CA TRP A 31 -3.83 9.90 21.79
C TRP A 31 -2.56 9.81 22.64
N ARG A 32 -1.42 10.27 22.10
CA ARG A 32 -0.15 10.30 22.82
C ARG A 32 -0.19 11.21 24.05
N LYS A 33 -0.90 12.34 23.98
CA LYS A 33 -1.09 13.24 25.12
C LYS A 33 -1.95 12.63 26.23
N LEU A 34 -2.92 11.79 25.87
CA LEU A 34 -3.76 11.06 26.84
C LEU A 34 -2.99 9.92 27.54
N ASN A 35 -1.79 9.56 27.05
CA ASN A 35 -0.94 8.52 27.59
C ASN A 35 -1.64 7.15 27.74
N ILE A 36 -2.59 6.86 26.84
CA ILE A 36 -3.33 5.60 26.82
C ILE A 36 -2.47 4.54 26.11
N PRO A 37 -2.09 3.44 26.79
CA PRO A 37 -1.30 2.40 26.16
C PRO A 37 -2.13 1.68 25.08
N MET A 38 -1.52 1.43 23.92
CA MET A 38 -2.13 0.66 22.84
C MET A 38 -1.25 -0.53 22.49
N PRO A 39 -1.82 -1.75 22.35
CA PRO A 39 -1.06 -2.90 21.86
C PRO A 39 -0.43 -2.59 20.50
N LYS A 40 0.86 -2.94 20.33
CA LYS A 40 1.62 -2.61 19.11
C LYS A 40 0.94 -3.08 17.82
N VAL A 41 0.40 -4.30 17.84
CA VAL A 41 -0.31 -4.88 16.68
C VAL A 41 -1.55 -4.05 16.34
N LEU A 42 -2.33 -3.62 17.36
CA LEU A 42 -3.51 -2.81 17.14
C LEU A 42 -3.14 -1.44 16.56
N ALA A 43 -2.12 -0.78 17.10
CA ALA A 43 -1.62 0.49 16.58
C ALA A 43 -1.16 0.37 15.11
N TRP A 44 -0.47 -0.74 14.80
CA TRP A 44 -0.02 -1.04 13.45
C TRP A 44 -1.21 -1.25 12.50
N VAL A 45 -2.21 -2.06 12.87
CA VAL A 45 -3.41 -2.30 12.04
C VAL A 45 -4.17 -1.00 11.79
N ILE A 46 -4.40 -0.18 12.82
CA ILE A 46 -5.10 1.10 12.69
C ILE A 46 -4.35 2.01 11.71
N THR A 47 -3.03 2.12 11.87
CA THR A 47 -2.19 2.93 10.99
C THR A 47 -2.24 2.43 9.55
N PHE A 48 -2.10 1.11 9.36
CA PHE A 48 -2.12 0.47 8.05
C PHE A 48 -3.45 0.73 7.32
N VAL A 49 -4.59 0.52 7.99
CA VAL A 49 -5.92 0.76 7.40
C VAL A 49 -6.12 2.24 7.09
N ALA A 50 -5.79 3.14 8.01
CA ALA A 50 -5.91 4.59 7.78
C ALA A 50 -5.11 5.05 6.55
N VAL A 51 -3.88 4.54 6.43
CA VAL A 51 -3.00 4.83 5.30
C VAL A 51 -3.58 4.26 4.00
N ILE A 52 -4.01 2.99 3.98
CA ILE A 52 -4.65 2.38 2.78
C ILE A 52 -5.86 3.19 2.32
N VAL A 53 -6.76 3.56 3.23
CA VAL A 53 -7.95 4.36 2.91
C VAL A 53 -7.56 5.69 2.26
N SER A 54 -6.51 6.34 2.77
CA SER A 54 -6.01 7.55 2.15
C SER A 54 -5.42 7.29 0.77
N TRP A 55 -4.62 6.23 0.59
CA TRP A 55 -4.00 5.90 -0.70
C TRP A 55 -5.02 5.62 -1.81
N VAL A 56 -6.22 5.13 -1.49
CA VAL A 56 -7.31 5.01 -2.48
C VAL A 56 -7.64 6.38 -3.07
N LEU A 57 -7.89 7.39 -2.24
CA LEU A 57 -8.21 8.73 -2.71
C LEU A 57 -7.04 9.37 -3.46
N PHE A 58 -5.80 9.10 -3.05
CA PHE A 58 -4.62 9.61 -3.76
C PHE A 58 -4.51 9.11 -5.21
N ARG A 59 -4.95 7.88 -5.46
CA ARG A 59 -4.83 7.21 -6.77
C ARG A 59 -6.09 7.35 -7.64
N ALA A 60 -7.25 7.59 -7.04
CA ALA A 60 -8.51 7.68 -7.78
C ALA A 60 -8.47 8.80 -8.83
N GLN A 61 -9.06 8.56 -10.01
CA GLN A 61 -9.10 9.55 -11.10
C GLN A 61 -9.98 10.75 -10.72
N ASN A 62 -11.05 10.51 -9.97
CA ASN A 62 -11.90 11.53 -9.41
C ASN A 62 -12.42 11.11 -8.02
N PHE A 63 -13.13 12.03 -7.36
CA PHE A 63 -13.62 11.79 -6.00
C PHE A 63 -14.66 10.67 -5.92
N GLN A 64 -15.55 10.56 -6.92
CA GLN A 64 -16.59 9.54 -6.95
C GLN A 64 -15.99 8.14 -7.08
N ASP A 65 -15.03 7.95 -8.00
CA ASP A 65 -14.34 6.66 -8.16
C ASP A 65 -13.66 6.23 -6.85
N GLY A 66 -13.06 7.19 -6.13
CA GLY A 66 -12.45 6.93 -4.84
C GLY A 66 -13.46 6.43 -3.80
N LEU A 67 -14.66 7.03 -3.75
CA LEU A 67 -15.75 6.58 -2.88
C LEU A 67 -16.23 5.18 -3.26
N ASP A 68 -16.41 4.91 -4.56
CA ASP A 68 -16.87 3.61 -5.05
C ASP A 68 -15.89 2.49 -4.69
N ILE A 69 -14.57 2.76 -4.78
CA ILE A 69 -13.53 1.82 -4.33
C ILE A 69 -13.61 1.61 -2.82
N LEU A 70 -13.77 2.67 -2.02
CA LEU A 70 -13.88 2.55 -0.56
C LEU A 70 -15.12 1.77 -0.13
N GLN A 71 -16.26 1.98 -0.78
CA GLN A 71 -17.49 1.20 -0.54
C GLN A 71 -17.28 -0.28 -0.88
N THR A 72 -16.58 -0.56 -1.99
CA THR A 72 -16.22 -1.92 -2.38
C THR A 72 -15.28 -2.58 -1.37
N MET A 73 -14.28 -1.85 -0.86
CA MET A 73 -13.38 -2.33 0.19
C MET A 73 -14.11 -2.61 1.51
N ALA A 74 -15.17 -1.86 1.81
CA ALA A 74 -16.04 -2.10 2.95
C ALA A 74 -17.03 -3.27 2.73
N GLY A 75 -17.04 -3.88 1.54
CA GLY A 75 -17.90 -5.01 1.19
C GLY A 75 -19.32 -4.63 0.77
N MET A 76 -19.61 -3.35 0.52
CA MET A 76 -20.96 -2.90 0.13
C MET A 76 -21.39 -3.42 -1.24
N ASN A 77 -20.43 -3.78 -2.10
CA ASN A 77 -20.66 -4.38 -3.41
C ASN A 77 -20.49 -5.91 -3.39
N GLY A 78 -20.57 -6.52 -2.21
CA GLY A 78 -20.32 -7.94 -1.99
C GLY A 78 -18.86 -8.24 -1.67
N VAL A 79 -18.62 -9.39 -1.04
CA VAL A 79 -17.28 -9.84 -0.66
C VAL A 79 -16.97 -11.13 -1.38
N VAL A 80 -15.97 -11.09 -2.26
CA VAL A 80 -15.48 -12.26 -2.97
C VAL A 80 -14.30 -12.84 -2.20
N ILE A 81 -14.47 -14.06 -1.69
CA ILE A 81 -13.41 -14.77 -0.99
C ILE A 81 -12.86 -15.84 -1.92
N PRO A 82 -11.53 -15.97 -2.01
CA PRO A 82 -10.95 -17.01 -2.81
C PRO A 82 -11.15 -18.39 -2.17
N GLY A 83 -11.71 -19.33 -2.94
CA GLY A 83 -12.00 -20.68 -2.47
C GLY A 83 -12.83 -21.50 -3.47
N GLU A 84 -12.87 -22.82 -3.25
CA GLU A 84 -13.71 -23.71 -4.05
C GLU A 84 -15.10 -23.84 -3.41
N ALA A 85 -16.14 -23.79 -4.24
CA ALA A 85 -17.53 -23.94 -3.78
C ALA A 85 -17.84 -25.32 -3.19
N LYS A 86 -16.96 -26.31 -3.39
CA LYS A 86 -17.09 -27.68 -2.88
C LYS A 86 -16.20 -27.87 -1.66
N GLY A 87 -16.64 -27.39 -0.49
CA GLY A 87 -15.90 -27.58 0.76
C GLY A 87 -16.57 -26.92 1.96
N LYS A 88 -15.95 -27.00 3.15
CA LYS A 88 -16.47 -26.38 4.39
C LYS A 88 -16.67 -24.86 4.27
N LEU A 89 -15.97 -24.21 3.33
CA LEU A 89 -16.12 -22.79 3.03
C LEU A 89 -17.45 -22.45 2.33
N SER A 90 -18.18 -23.42 1.78
CA SER A 90 -19.49 -23.17 1.15
C SER A 90 -20.52 -22.59 2.12
N VAL A 91 -20.35 -22.80 3.44
CA VAL A 91 -21.20 -22.18 4.46
C VAL A 91 -21.15 -20.64 4.37
N LEU A 92 -20.05 -20.06 3.90
CA LEU A 92 -19.93 -18.61 3.73
C LEU A 92 -20.85 -18.07 2.63
N THR A 93 -21.24 -18.87 1.64
CA THR A 93 -22.17 -18.39 0.61
C THR A 93 -23.56 -18.12 1.17
N ASN A 94 -23.94 -18.77 2.27
CA ASN A 94 -25.19 -18.49 2.98
C ASN A 94 -25.18 -17.13 3.68
N PHE A 95 -24.00 -16.58 3.95
CA PHE A 95 -23.81 -15.24 4.53
C PHE A 95 -23.58 -14.15 3.46
N GLY A 96 -23.82 -14.46 2.18
CA GLY A 96 -23.68 -13.51 1.08
C GLY A 96 -22.26 -13.37 0.52
N PHE A 97 -21.30 -14.20 0.95
CA PHE A 97 -19.96 -14.23 0.39
C PHE A 97 -19.93 -15.00 -0.94
N GLN A 98 -19.24 -14.45 -1.94
CA GLN A 98 -19.05 -15.12 -3.22
C GLN A 98 -17.73 -15.89 -3.19
N LEU A 99 -17.75 -17.19 -3.49
CA LEU A 99 -16.54 -18.00 -3.60
C LEU A 99 -16.07 -18.06 -5.05
N LYS A 100 -14.82 -17.68 -5.29
CA LYS A 100 -14.21 -17.74 -6.62
C LYS A 100 -12.84 -18.40 -6.51
N SER A 101 -12.46 -19.24 -7.47
CA SER A 101 -11.12 -19.85 -7.44
C SER A 101 -10.04 -18.77 -7.53
N TRP A 102 -8.90 -19.00 -6.86
CA TRP A 102 -7.72 -18.14 -6.95
C TRP A 102 -7.25 -17.96 -8.40
N LEU A 103 -7.46 -18.98 -9.24
CA LEU A 103 -7.11 -18.96 -10.66
C LEU A 103 -8.01 -18.02 -11.47
N ASP A 104 -9.25 -17.80 -11.03
CA ASP A 104 -10.24 -17.00 -11.75
C ASP A 104 -10.22 -15.52 -11.31
N MET A 105 -9.29 -15.14 -10.42
CA MET A 105 -9.11 -13.75 -10.01
C MET A 105 -8.46 -12.95 -11.14
N ASN A 106 -9.23 -12.05 -11.77
CA ASN A 106 -8.78 -11.27 -12.92
C ASN A 106 -7.68 -10.25 -12.55
N TYR A 107 -7.67 -9.77 -11.31
CA TYR A 107 -6.77 -8.72 -10.85
C TYR A 107 -5.49 -9.25 -10.19
N LEU A 108 -5.34 -10.58 -10.05
CA LEU A 108 -4.10 -11.17 -9.56
C LEU A 108 -3.13 -11.32 -10.75
N PRO A 109 -2.05 -10.53 -10.80
CA PRO A 109 -1.08 -10.62 -11.89
C PRO A 109 -0.39 -11.99 -11.88
N GLU A 110 0.06 -12.44 -13.05
CA GLU A 110 0.86 -13.67 -13.17
C GLU A 110 2.35 -13.36 -12.95
N PHE A 111 2.99 -14.11 -12.07
CA PHE A 111 4.42 -14.06 -11.86
C PHE A 111 5.04 -15.31 -12.49
N LEU A 112 5.94 -15.11 -13.46
CA LEU A 112 6.52 -16.20 -14.27
C LEU A 112 5.45 -17.12 -14.90
N GLY A 113 4.32 -16.53 -15.33
CA GLY A 113 3.20 -17.28 -15.93
C GLY A 113 2.35 -18.08 -14.93
N SER A 114 2.49 -17.86 -13.62
CA SER A 114 1.70 -18.56 -12.61
C SER A 114 1.16 -17.61 -11.53
N LYS A 115 -0.17 -17.64 -11.35
CA LYS A 115 -0.86 -16.94 -10.25
C LYS A 115 -0.49 -17.49 -8.87
N ILE A 116 -0.17 -18.77 -8.78
CA ILE A 116 0.26 -19.40 -7.52
C ILE A 116 1.61 -18.83 -7.10
N LEU A 117 2.54 -18.66 -8.04
CA LEU A 117 3.83 -18.04 -7.76
C LEU A 117 3.66 -16.58 -7.30
N SER A 118 2.69 -15.84 -7.84
CA SER A 118 2.37 -14.48 -7.36
C SER A 118 1.92 -14.49 -5.90
N ILE A 119 1.07 -15.43 -5.50
CA ILE A 119 0.61 -15.56 -4.12
C ILE A 119 1.79 -15.92 -3.20
N LEU A 120 2.63 -16.88 -3.61
CA LEU A 120 3.81 -17.25 -2.84
C LEU A 120 4.80 -16.08 -2.70
N ALA A 121 4.99 -15.30 -3.77
CA ALA A 121 5.81 -14.09 -3.74
C ALA A 121 5.23 -13.04 -2.78
N LEU A 122 3.92 -12.81 -2.79
CA LEU A 122 3.26 -11.88 -1.87
C LEU A 122 3.40 -12.31 -0.41
N ILE A 123 3.24 -13.61 -0.12
CA ILE A 123 3.46 -14.17 1.23
C ILE A 123 4.91 -13.97 1.65
N ALA A 124 5.87 -14.32 0.77
CA ALA A 124 7.29 -14.15 1.03
C ALA A 124 7.65 -12.68 1.30
N LEU A 125 7.17 -11.75 0.46
CA LEU A 125 7.38 -10.32 0.64
C LEU A 125 6.77 -9.81 1.95
N THR A 126 5.57 -10.26 2.31
CA THR A 126 4.92 -9.88 3.57
C THR A 126 5.74 -10.33 4.77
N PHE A 127 6.27 -11.55 4.72
CA PHE A 127 7.18 -12.07 5.75
C PHE A 127 8.48 -11.25 5.77
N SER A 128 9.12 -11.05 4.62
CA SER A 128 10.33 -10.25 4.50
C SER A 128 10.16 -8.85 5.10
N VAL A 129 9.10 -8.12 4.76
CA VAL A 129 8.84 -6.77 5.29
C VAL A 129 8.56 -6.78 6.80
N SER A 130 8.02 -7.87 7.34
CA SER A 130 7.68 -7.98 8.76
C SER A 130 8.87 -8.34 9.65
N PHE A 131 9.87 -9.05 9.11
CA PHE A 131 10.99 -9.60 9.89
C PHE A 131 12.36 -9.01 9.55
N LEU A 132 12.54 -8.48 8.33
CA LEU A 132 13.80 -7.88 7.94
C LEU A 132 13.91 -6.44 8.47
N PRO A 133 15.14 -5.98 8.76
CA PRO A 133 15.36 -4.62 9.23
C PRO A 133 14.94 -3.62 8.14
N ASN A 134 14.20 -2.58 8.54
CA ASN A 134 13.87 -1.48 7.64
C ASN A 134 15.12 -0.63 7.35
N THR A 135 15.00 0.27 6.37
CA THR A 135 16.12 1.11 5.91
C THR A 135 16.75 1.94 7.03
N GLN A 136 15.98 2.40 8.03
CA GLN A 136 16.50 3.18 9.15
C GLN A 136 17.36 2.32 10.08
N GLU A 137 16.94 1.09 10.35
CA GLU A 137 17.72 0.12 11.14
C GLU A 137 19.01 -0.30 10.45
N ILE A 138 18.97 -0.45 9.12
CA ILE A 138 20.16 -0.73 8.31
C ILE A 138 21.12 0.47 8.37
N LEU A 139 20.60 1.69 8.16
CA LEU A 139 21.39 2.92 8.18
C LEU A 139 22.07 3.13 9.54
N ALA A 140 21.37 2.87 10.64
CA ALA A 140 21.93 3.00 11.99
C ALA A 140 23.14 2.08 12.25
N LYS A 141 23.25 0.97 11.51
CA LYS A 141 24.35 0.00 11.62
C LYS A 141 25.41 0.18 10.54
N LEU A 142 25.14 1.04 9.54
CA LEU A 142 26.01 1.24 8.40
C LEU A 142 27.31 1.94 8.84
N LYS A 143 28.46 1.34 8.50
CA LYS A 143 29.77 1.97 8.64
C LYS A 143 30.29 2.32 7.25
N PRO A 144 30.22 3.58 6.81
CA PRO A 144 30.71 3.98 5.51
C PRO A 144 32.20 3.65 5.37
N THR A 145 32.56 3.03 4.25
CA THR A 145 33.94 2.72 3.86
C THR A 145 34.18 3.28 2.47
N TRP A 146 35.44 3.35 2.04
CA TRP A 146 35.75 3.81 0.68
C TRP A 146 35.12 2.92 -0.42
N TRP A 147 34.88 1.63 -0.12
CA TRP A 147 34.13 0.74 -1.01
C TRP A 147 32.67 1.19 -1.20
N TRP A 148 32.01 1.70 -0.16
CA TRP A 148 30.68 2.29 -0.31
C TRP A 148 30.72 3.50 -1.25
N ALA A 149 31.75 4.34 -1.15
CA ALA A 149 31.91 5.48 -2.05
C ALA A 149 32.10 5.02 -3.51
N VAL A 150 32.90 3.98 -3.74
CA VAL A 150 33.06 3.38 -5.08
C VAL A 150 31.74 2.83 -5.60
N TRP A 151 31.03 2.02 -4.82
CA TRP A 151 29.74 1.44 -5.22
C TRP A 151 28.68 2.50 -5.50
N ILE A 152 28.52 3.48 -4.61
CA ILE A 152 27.59 4.60 -4.80
C ILE A 152 27.98 5.41 -6.03
N GLY A 153 29.28 5.65 -6.26
CA GLY A 153 29.77 6.36 -7.44
C GLY A 153 29.46 5.62 -8.74
N VAL A 154 29.67 4.31 -8.78
CA VAL A 154 29.32 3.46 -9.93
C VAL A 154 27.82 3.47 -10.18
N LEU A 155 27.01 3.22 -9.14
CA LEU A 155 25.54 3.23 -9.24
C LEU A 155 25.00 4.59 -9.68
N THR A 156 25.54 5.68 -9.15
CA THR A 156 25.14 7.05 -9.53
C THR A 156 25.52 7.33 -10.98
N SER A 157 26.72 6.94 -11.41
CA SER A 157 27.15 7.10 -12.80
C SER A 157 26.25 6.30 -13.75
N MET A 158 25.94 5.04 -13.41
CA MET A 158 25.00 4.22 -14.18
C MET A 158 23.61 4.85 -14.24
N ALA A 159 23.10 5.38 -13.12
CA ALA A 159 21.81 6.05 -13.06
C ALA A 159 21.79 7.31 -13.94
N LEU A 160 22.83 8.15 -13.88
CA LEU A 160 22.98 9.36 -14.71
C LEU A 160 23.05 9.04 -16.20
N LEU A 161 23.82 8.01 -16.58
CA LEU A 161 23.89 7.55 -17.98
C LEU A 161 22.55 6.97 -18.47
N SER A 162 21.71 6.49 -17.55
CA SER A 162 20.37 5.95 -17.85
C SER A 162 19.27 7.04 -17.91
N LEU A 163 19.59 8.30 -17.62
CA LEU A 163 18.63 9.43 -17.69
C LEU A 163 18.23 9.82 -19.11
N ASN A 164 18.72 9.13 -20.14
CA ASN A 164 18.30 9.37 -21.53
C ASN A 164 16.87 8.89 -21.82
N ARG A 165 16.24 8.14 -20.91
CA ARG A 165 14.86 7.69 -21.06
C ARG A 165 13.92 8.74 -20.50
N VAL A 166 13.06 9.28 -21.35
CA VAL A 166 11.92 10.08 -20.92
C VAL A 166 10.98 9.13 -20.16
N SER A 167 11.02 9.19 -18.83
CA SER A 167 9.97 8.59 -18.02
C SER A 167 8.84 9.60 -17.94
N GLU A 168 7.67 9.25 -18.45
CA GLU A 168 6.48 10.02 -18.15
C GLU A 168 6.28 10.02 -16.63
N PHE A 169 6.17 11.20 -16.06
CA PHE A 169 5.94 11.37 -14.64
C PHE A 169 4.52 10.87 -14.36
N LEU A 170 4.36 9.96 -13.39
CA LEU A 170 3.12 9.24 -13.06
C LEU A 170 1.87 10.14 -12.88
N TYR A 171 2.06 11.45 -12.67
CA TYR A 171 1.02 12.47 -12.52
C TYR A 171 0.62 13.16 -13.83
N PHE A 172 0.92 12.61 -15.01
CA PHE A 172 0.46 13.18 -16.30
C PHE A 172 -0.23 12.17 -17.21
N GLN A 173 -0.60 10.99 -16.70
CA GLN A 173 -1.39 10.00 -17.44
C GLN A 173 -2.89 10.13 -17.17
N PHE A 174 -3.42 11.37 -17.20
CA PHE A 174 -4.85 11.66 -17.18
C PHE A 174 -5.29 12.18 -18.55
#